data_AF-A0A150KTD5-F1
#
_entry.id   AF-A0A150KTD5-F1
#
_cell.length_a   1.000
_cell.length_b   1.000
_cell.length_c   1.000
_cell.angle_alpha   90.00
_cell.angle_beta   90.00
_cell.angle_gamma   90.00
#
_symmetry.space_group_name_H-M   'P 1'
#
loop_
_entity.id
_entity.type
_entity.pdbx_description
1 polymer ?
#
loop_
_entity_poly.entity_id
_entity_poly.type
_entity_poly.pdbx_seq_one_letter_code
_entity_poly.pdbx_strand_id
1 'polypeptide(L)' 'MTEKSTSIHHFYEKLLVLTEHMHTGIVKRMAEERHRWLEMYLEQFFKEWNGDQ' A
#
# COMPACT_ATOMS: atom_id res chain seq x y z
N MET A 1 -16.81 -7.54 -14.19
CA MET A 1 -15.79 -8.31 -13.44
C MET A 1 -14.45 -8.13 -14.15
N THR A 2 -13.79 -7.01 -13.92
CA THR A 2 -12.46 -6.74 -14.51
C THR A 2 -11.43 -6.91 -13.42
N GLU A 3 -11.01 -8.16 -13.21
CA GLU A 3 -9.85 -8.51 -12.37
C GLU A 3 -8.55 -8.06 -13.05
N LYS A 4 -8.35 -6.75 -13.16
CA LYS A 4 -7.01 -6.15 -13.28
C LYS A 4 -6.50 -5.76 -11.89
N SER A 5 -6.85 -6.53 -10.87
CA SER A 5 -6.12 -6.49 -9.60
C SER A 5 -4.84 -7.25 -9.87
N THR A 6 -3.75 -6.54 -10.20
CA THR A 6 -2.44 -7.18 -10.26
C THR A 6 -2.23 -7.87 -8.90
N SER A 7 -1.65 -9.07 -8.87
CA SER A 7 -1.38 -9.77 -7.59
C SER A 7 -0.64 -8.87 -6.59
N ILE A 8 0.16 -7.95 -7.14
CA ILE A 8 0.76 -6.77 -6.52
C ILE A 8 -0.30 -5.89 -5.83
N HIS A 9 -1.25 -5.29 -6.57
CA HIS A 9 -2.32 -4.47 -6.02
C HIS A 9 -3.10 -5.17 -4.89
N HIS A 10 -3.51 -6.43 -5.10
CA HIS A 10 -4.29 -7.16 -4.09
C HIS A 10 -3.48 -7.57 -2.86
N PHE A 11 -2.19 -7.86 -3.02
CA PHE A 11 -1.27 -8.11 -1.90
C PHE A 11 -1.08 -6.84 -1.06
N TYR A 12 -1.01 -5.68 -1.71
CA TYR A 12 -0.84 -4.40 -1.02
C TYR A 12 -2.09 -3.95 -0.28
N GLU A 13 -3.29 -4.04 -0.86
CA GLU A 13 -4.54 -3.76 -0.13
C GLU A 13 -4.61 -4.54 1.19
N LYS A 14 -4.22 -5.82 1.20
CA LYS A 14 -4.20 -6.63 2.43
C LYS A 14 -3.13 -6.19 3.43
N LEU A 15 -1.97 -5.71 2.95
CA LEU A 15 -0.89 -5.21 3.81
C LEU A 15 -1.30 -3.89 4.49
N LEU A 16 -2.11 -3.06 3.82
CA LEU A 16 -2.63 -1.80 4.35
C LEU A 16 -3.72 -2.04 5.42
N VAL A 17 -4.62 -3.01 5.22
CA VAL A 17 -5.70 -3.37 6.16
C VAL A 17 -5.18 -3.87 7.52
N LEU A 18 -3.98 -4.44 7.57
CA LEU A 18 -3.38 -4.94 8.82
C LEU A 18 -3.15 -3.84 9.86
N THR A 19 -3.11 -2.57 9.45
CA THR A 19 -2.87 -1.43 10.34
C THR A 19 -4.07 -1.03 11.18
N GLU A 20 -5.30 -1.27 10.70
CA GLU A 20 -6.53 -0.90 11.41
C GLU A 20 -6.84 -1.80 12.60
N HIS A 21 -6.29 -3.03 12.62
CA HIS A 21 -6.48 -4.00 13.69
C HIS A 21 -5.51 -3.84 14.88
N MET A 22 -4.67 -2.80 14.88
CA MET A 22 -3.67 -2.61 15.94
C MET A 22 -4.20 -1.72 17.06
N HIS A 23 -4.44 -2.34 18.22
CA HIS A 23 -5.04 -1.67 19.40
C HIS A 23 -4.05 -0.78 20.17
N THR A 24 -2.75 -0.85 19.87
CA THR A 24 -1.71 -0.10 20.59
C THR A 24 -1.32 1.15 19.81
N GLY A 25 -1.47 2.34 20.41
CA GLY A 25 -1.24 3.63 19.73
C GLY A 25 0.15 3.81 19.12
N ILE A 26 1.19 3.26 19.75
CA ILE A 26 2.58 3.27 19.22
C ILE A 26 2.66 2.48 17.92
N VAL A 27 2.05 1.29 17.92
CA VAL A 27 2.09 0.39 16.76
C VAL A 27 1.28 0.98 15.61
N LYS A 28 0.15 1.62 15.89
CA LYS A 28 -0.64 2.35 14.88
C LYS A 28 0.19 3.44 14.20
N ARG A 29 0.91 4.27 14.96
CA ARG A 29 1.76 5.33 14.41
C ARG A 29 2.88 4.79 13.52
N MET A 30 3.56 3.73 13.95
CA MET A 30 4.59 3.06 13.13
C MET A 30 4.00 2.47 11.85
N ALA A 31 2.77 1.97 11.93
CA ALA A 31 2.06 1.43 10.79
C ALA A 31 1.66 2.51 9.79
N GLU A 32 1.17 3.66 10.26
CA GLU A 32 0.84 4.82 9.42
C GLU A 32 2.07 5.42 8.72
N GLU A 33 3.23 5.44 9.37
CA GLU A 33 4.49 5.88 8.74
C GLU A 33 4.93 4.92 7.63
N ARG A 34 4.85 3.61 7.89
CA ARG A 34 5.16 2.58 6.87
C ARG A 34 4.15 2.59 5.72
N HIS A 35 2.88 2.82 6.03
CA HIS A 35 1.80 2.95 5.05
C HIS A 35 2.07 4.10 4.09
N ARG A 36 2.37 5.29 4.61
CA ARG A 36 2.70 6.47 3.79
C ARG A 36 3.91 6.25 2.89
N TRP A 37 4.94 5.59 3.40
CA TRP A 37 6.10 5.23 2.58
C TRP A 37 5.71 4.31 1.41
N LEU A 38 4.85 3.34 1.69
CA LEU A 38 4.37 2.39 0.69
C LEU A 38 3.51 3.06 -0.39
N GLU A 39 2.63 3.99 -0.03
CA GLU A 39 1.82 4.76 -0.98
C GLU A 39 2.70 5.52 -1.97
N MET A 40 3.74 6.22 -1.48
CA MET A 40 4.68 6.93 -2.34
C MET A 40 5.46 5.98 -3.25
N TYR A 41 5.91 4.83 -2.73
CA TYR A 41 6.60 3.82 -3.53
C TYR A 41 5.71 3.29 -4.66
N LEU A 42 4.43 3.02 -4.37
CA LEU A 42 3.48 2.53 -5.37
C LEU A 42 3.17 3.58 -6.43
N GLU A 43 2.99 4.84 -6.02
CA GLU A 43 2.79 5.93 -6.96
C GLU A 43 3.95 6.01 -7.95
N GLN A 44 5.19 5.93 -7.46
CA GLN A 44 6.39 5.92 -8.29
C GLN A 44 6.47 4.65 -9.17
N PHE A 45 6.22 3.48 -8.59
CA PHE A 45 6.23 2.21 -9.32
C PHE A 45 5.22 2.21 -10.48
N PHE A 46 4.00 2.70 -10.27
CA PHE A 46 2.99 2.76 -11.33
C PHE A 46 3.31 3.81 -12.39
N LYS A 47 3.93 4.95 -12.02
CA LYS A 47 4.46 5.92 -12.99
C LYS A 47 5.51 5.29 -13.89
N GLU A 48 6.48 4.58 -13.31
CA GLU A 48 7.53 3.88 -14.05
C GLU A 48 6.97 2.72 -14.89
N TRP A 49 6.01 1.98 -14.34
CA TRP A 49 5.40 0.83 -15.01
C TRP A 49 4.55 1.23 -16.22
N ASN A 50 3.81 2.34 -16.13
CA ASN A 50 3.00 2.83 -17.24
C ASN A 50 3.83 3.57 -18.31
N GLY A 51 5.12 3.80 -18.05
CA GLY A 51 6.00 4.55 -18.94
C GLY A 51 5.66 6.04 -19.03
N ASP A 52 4.92 6.57 -18.05
CA ASP A 52 4.63 8.00 -17.91
C ASP A 52 5.91 8.70 -17.38
N GLN A 53 6.87 8.92 -18.27
CA GLN A 53 8.01 9.82 -18.04
C GLN A 53 7.71 11.23 -18.55
#